data_AF-A0A0A6PM43-F1
#
_entry.id   AF-A0A0A6PM43-F1
#
_cell.length_a   1.000
_cell.length_b   1.000
_cell.length_c   1.000
_cell.angle_alpha   90.00
_cell.angle_beta   90.00
_cell.angle_gamma   90.00
#
_symmetry.space_group_name_H-M   'P 1'
#
loop_
_entity.id
_entity.type
_entity.pdbx_description
1 polymer ?
#
loop_
_entity_poly.entity_id
_entity_poly.type
_entity_poly.pdbx_seq_one_letter_code
_entity_poly.pdbx_strand_id
1 'polypeptide(L)'
;MNLAVTLILIFLSGNSYGFDLFDPDRGKPPPAPVVQKPPKTLPVPFRQSTKPPSRPTRSKTASKKPQKDFTLQGTSRIGDKRVAILKGPDNKEFLQRFKNNRRTAIEGYEGYYLLSVKGREIQIEYPEDAPCRTSNEKKGVKCDDGEMFAILTLTQGRALPPSRPSVRQKPPKGGENARKGGNQRKTKFNRKVIEEHEVPPGMRVVHTPFGDRLVPIK
;
A
#
# COMPACT_ATOMS: atom_id res chain seq x y z
N MET A 1 19.19 -44.15 -29.60
CA MET A 1 18.58 -43.67 -30.86
C MET A 1 17.09 -44.00 -30.80
N ASN A 2 16.25 -43.13 -31.39
CA ASN A 2 14.77 -43.03 -31.31
C ASN A 2 14.33 -42.09 -30.18
N LEU A 3 14.11 -40.78 -30.38
CA LEU A 3 13.28 -40.04 -31.36
C LEU A 3 11.77 -40.20 -31.12
N ALA A 4 11.18 -39.28 -30.35
CA ALA A 4 9.83 -38.75 -30.56
C ALA A 4 9.63 -37.51 -29.67
N VAL A 5 9.84 -36.34 -30.29
CA VAL A 5 9.47 -35.03 -29.78
C VAL A 5 8.03 -34.77 -30.21
N THR A 6 7.11 -34.57 -29.27
CA THR A 6 5.77 -34.03 -29.57
C THR A 6 5.51 -32.82 -28.69
N LEU A 7 5.76 -31.66 -29.29
CA LEU A 7 5.58 -30.33 -28.75
C LEU A 7 4.17 -29.86 -29.18
N ILE A 8 3.20 -29.89 -28.26
CA ILE A 8 1.84 -29.40 -28.50
C ILE A 8 1.79 -27.93 -28.04
N LEU A 9 1.95 -27.00 -28.98
CA LEU A 9 1.70 -25.57 -28.80
C LEU A 9 0.22 -25.28 -29.04
N ILE A 10 -0.54 -25.04 -27.97
CA ILE A 10 -1.91 -24.52 -28.06
C ILE A 10 -1.81 -23.00 -28.13
N PHE A 11 -1.99 -22.44 -29.33
CA PHE A 11 -2.22 -21.01 -29.53
C PHE A 11 -3.64 -20.67 -29.09
N LEU A 12 -3.80 -20.01 -27.94
CA LEU A 12 -5.02 -19.27 -27.63
C LEU A 12 -4.97 -17.93 -28.38
N SER A 13 -5.83 -17.79 -29.40
CA SER A 13 -6.11 -16.55 -30.10
C SER A 13 -6.84 -15.57 -29.17
N GLY A 14 -6.08 -14.72 -28.50
CA GLY A 14 -6.62 -13.50 -27.90
C GLY A 14 -7.08 -12.57 -29.03
N ASN A 15 -8.37 -12.19 -29.01
CA ASN A 15 -8.87 -11.07 -29.82
C ASN A 15 -8.27 -9.77 -29.26
N SER A 16 -7.04 -9.46 -29.69
CA SER A 16 -6.50 -8.11 -29.58
C SER A 16 -7.25 -7.23 -30.56
N TYR A 17 -8.13 -6.35 -30.06
CA TYR A 17 -8.57 -5.18 -30.81
C TYR A 17 -7.33 -4.29 -31.00
N GLY A 18 -6.56 -4.59 -32.06
CA GLY A 18 -5.43 -3.79 -32.50
C GLY A 18 -5.96 -2.43 -32.95
N PHE A 19 -5.43 -1.37 -32.37
CA PHE A 19 -5.72 -0.02 -32.82
C PHE A 19 -4.94 0.20 -34.13
N ASP A 20 -5.53 -0.20 -35.26
CA ASP A 20 -4.90 0.02 -36.55
C ASP A 20 -5.00 1.51 -36.91
N LEU A 21 -3.84 2.15 -37.05
CA LEU A 21 -3.71 3.55 -37.42
C LEU A 21 -4.01 3.78 -38.92
N PHE A 22 -4.02 2.71 -39.71
CA PHE A 22 -4.15 2.75 -41.16
C PHE A 22 -5.41 2.04 -41.69
N ASP A 23 -6.39 1.77 -40.82
CA ASP A 23 -7.69 1.26 -41.24
C ASP A 23 -8.28 2.19 -42.34
N PRO A 24 -8.49 1.68 -43.57
CA PRO A 24 -9.00 2.49 -44.69
C PRO A 24 -10.46 2.93 -44.48
N ASP A 25 -11.09 2.41 -43.43
CA ASP A 25 -12.44 2.76 -43.01
C ASP A 25 -12.49 3.85 -41.91
N ARG A 26 -11.33 4.37 -41.46
CA ARG A 26 -11.28 5.53 -40.55
C ARG A 26 -11.98 6.74 -41.19
N GLY A 27 -13.04 7.20 -40.51
CA GLY A 27 -13.81 8.38 -40.93
C GLY A 27 -15.05 8.08 -41.77
N LYS A 28 -15.33 6.80 -42.09
CA LYS A 28 -16.64 6.44 -42.63
C LYS A 28 -17.69 6.60 -41.51
N PRO A 29 -18.82 7.28 -41.76
CA PRO A 29 -19.88 7.34 -40.78
C PRO A 29 -20.30 5.91 -40.42
N PRO A 30 -20.53 5.61 -39.14
CA PRO A 30 -21.01 4.28 -38.76
C PRO A 30 -22.28 3.98 -39.57
N PRO A 31 -22.45 2.74 -40.08
CA PRO A 31 -23.66 2.37 -40.80
C PRO A 31 -24.86 2.70 -39.91
N ALA A 32 -25.84 3.41 -40.49
CA ALA A 32 -27.02 3.83 -39.77
C ALA A 32 -27.66 2.64 -39.04
N PRO A 33 -28.10 2.80 -37.78
CA PRO A 33 -28.75 1.72 -37.06
C PRO A 33 -29.97 1.26 -37.87
N VAL A 34 -30.00 -0.02 -38.23
CA VAL A 34 -31.17 -0.64 -38.84
C VAL A 34 -32.28 -0.62 -37.80
N VAL A 35 -33.14 0.40 -37.87
CA VAL A 35 -34.37 0.50 -37.08
C VAL A 35 -35.32 -0.58 -37.61
N GLN A 36 -35.29 -1.75 -36.98
CA GLN A 36 -36.32 -2.75 -37.18
C GLN A 36 -37.63 -2.18 -36.60
N LYS A 37 -38.56 -1.81 -37.49
CA LYS A 37 -39.94 -1.46 -37.10
C LYS A 37 -40.57 -2.67 -36.39
N PRO A 38 -41.15 -2.51 -35.19
CA PRO A 38 -41.92 -3.59 -34.59
C PRO A 38 -43.19 -3.83 -35.42
N PRO A 39 -43.56 -5.08 -35.73
CA PRO A 39 -44.83 -5.38 -36.36
C PRO A 39 -45.99 -5.05 -35.41
N LYS A 40 -46.94 -4.25 -35.92
CA LYS A 40 -48.23 -3.99 -35.26
C LYS A 40 -48.95 -5.32 -35.06
N THR A 41 -49.05 -5.75 -33.80
CA THR A 41 -49.84 -6.93 -33.44
C THR A 41 -51.24 -6.46 -33.02
N LEU A 42 -52.27 -6.98 -33.67
CA LEU A 42 -53.67 -6.76 -33.32
C LEU A 42 -53.99 -7.37 -31.93
N PRO A 43 -54.95 -6.83 -31.17
CA PRO A 43 -55.31 -7.35 -29.86
C PRO A 43 -56.10 -8.66 -30.00
N VAL A 44 -55.55 -9.74 -29.47
CA VAL A 44 -56.25 -11.02 -29.32
C VAL A 44 -57.16 -10.94 -28.08
N PRO A 45 -58.47 -11.17 -28.19
CA PRO A 45 -59.32 -11.29 -27.00
C PRO A 45 -59.20 -12.71 -26.42
N PHE A 46 -59.27 -12.81 -25.11
CA PHE A 46 -59.24 -14.03 -24.29
C PHE A 46 -57.89 -14.74 -24.11
N ARG A 47 -57.23 -14.42 -22.98
CA ARG A 47 -56.36 -15.39 -22.30
C ARG A 47 -57.06 -15.89 -21.04
N GLN A 48 -57.24 -17.20 -21.01
CA GLN A 48 -57.75 -17.97 -19.88
C GLN A 48 -56.87 -17.78 -18.64
N SER A 49 -57.51 -17.75 -17.48
CA SER A 49 -56.90 -17.69 -16.15
C SER A 49 -55.87 -18.82 -16.00
N THR A 50 -54.58 -18.48 -16.10
CA THR A 50 -53.48 -19.37 -15.76
C THR A 50 -53.08 -19.05 -14.32
N LYS A 51 -53.01 -20.11 -13.51
CA LYS A 51 -52.58 -20.11 -12.11
C LYS A 51 -51.45 -19.10 -11.87
N PRO A 52 -51.45 -18.37 -10.73
CA PRO A 52 -50.35 -17.50 -10.38
C PRO A 52 -49.04 -18.30 -10.44
N PRO A 53 -48.01 -17.81 -11.15
CA PRO A 53 -46.75 -18.50 -11.22
C PRO A 53 -46.22 -18.65 -9.78
N SER A 54 -45.98 -19.89 -9.37
CA SER A 54 -45.25 -20.18 -8.14
C SER A 54 -43.96 -19.39 -8.21
N ARG A 55 -43.86 -18.35 -7.36
CA ARG A 55 -42.67 -17.53 -7.20
C ARG A 55 -41.49 -18.51 -7.06
N PRO A 56 -40.50 -18.50 -7.96
CA PRO A 56 -39.34 -19.36 -7.79
C PRO A 56 -38.78 -19.04 -6.41
N THR A 57 -38.81 -20.02 -5.51
CA THR A 57 -38.09 -19.96 -4.25
C THR A 57 -36.64 -19.78 -4.63
N ARG A 58 -36.21 -18.51 -4.62
CA ARG A 58 -34.84 -18.07 -4.85
C ARG A 58 -33.98 -19.00 -4.01
N SER A 59 -33.34 -19.97 -4.67
CA SER A 59 -32.44 -20.91 -4.05
C SER A 59 -31.48 -20.08 -3.21
N LYS A 60 -31.51 -20.26 -1.89
CA LYS A 60 -30.60 -19.57 -0.98
C LYS A 60 -29.21 -20.00 -1.41
N THR A 61 -28.56 -19.21 -2.26
CA THR A 61 -27.16 -19.36 -2.60
C THR A 61 -26.42 -19.47 -1.27
N ALA A 62 -25.72 -20.58 -1.05
CA ALA A 62 -24.93 -20.79 0.16
C ALA A 62 -24.13 -19.52 0.44
N SER A 63 -24.44 -18.83 1.55
CA SER A 63 -23.86 -17.54 1.84
C SER A 63 -22.38 -17.73 2.14
N LYS A 64 -21.51 -17.39 1.19
CA LYS A 64 -20.06 -17.33 1.40
C LYS A 64 -19.75 -16.49 2.63
N LYS A 65 -18.71 -16.88 3.37
CA LYS A 65 -18.33 -16.17 4.60
C LYS A 65 -17.99 -14.71 4.29
N PRO A 66 -18.20 -13.78 5.23
CA PRO A 66 -17.84 -12.39 5.02
C PRO A 66 -16.33 -12.26 4.79
N GLN A 67 -15.96 -11.40 3.83
CA GLN A 67 -14.57 -11.05 3.54
C GLN A 67 -13.92 -10.42 4.79
N LYS A 68 -12.70 -10.87 5.14
CA LYS A 68 -11.92 -10.29 6.22
C LYS A 68 -10.88 -9.32 5.66
N ASP A 69 -10.99 -8.05 6.01
CA ASP A 69 -10.04 -7.03 5.57
C ASP A 69 -8.93 -6.84 6.61
N PHE A 70 -7.69 -6.84 6.14
CA PHE A 70 -6.53 -6.44 6.92
C PHE A 70 -6.12 -5.00 6.55
N THR A 71 -5.30 -4.38 7.39
CA THR A 71 -4.71 -3.07 7.12
C THR A 71 -3.22 -3.14 7.35
N LEU A 72 -2.44 -2.67 6.36
CA LEU A 72 -0.99 -2.61 6.45
C LEU A 72 -0.55 -1.37 7.23
N GLN A 73 0.03 -1.58 8.42
CA GLN A 73 0.58 -0.50 9.24
C GLN A 73 2.04 -0.21 8.92
N GLY A 74 2.80 -1.24 8.52
CA GLY A 74 4.23 -1.09 8.24
C GLY A 74 4.88 -2.34 7.69
N THR A 75 6.10 -2.19 7.17
CA THR A 75 6.98 -3.31 6.84
C THR A 75 8.39 -3.02 7.36
N SER A 76 9.14 -4.06 7.69
CA SER A 76 10.52 -3.96 8.14
C SER A 76 11.38 -5.01 7.46
N ARG A 77 12.60 -4.62 7.09
CA ARG A 77 13.60 -5.49 6.47
C ARG A 77 14.92 -5.35 7.20
N ILE A 78 15.44 -6.45 7.71
CA ILE A 78 16.77 -6.54 8.33
C ILE A 78 17.53 -7.68 7.64
N GLY A 79 18.52 -7.32 6.83
CA GLY A 79 19.16 -8.26 5.91
C GLY A 79 18.12 -8.88 4.96
N ASP A 80 17.99 -10.21 5.02
CA ASP A 80 17.02 -10.97 4.22
C ASP A 80 15.71 -11.27 4.97
N LYS A 81 15.63 -10.93 6.25
CA LYS A 81 14.42 -11.14 7.05
C LYS A 81 13.44 -10.00 6.78
N ARG A 82 12.23 -10.36 6.33
CA ARG A 82 11.14 -9.43 6.06
C ARG A 82 9.98 -9.67 7.03
N VAL A 83 9.37 -8.58 7.44
CA VAL A 83 8.26 -8.58 8.40
C VAL A 83 7.20 -7.58 7.93
N ALA A 84 5.94 -7.97 8.03
CA ALA A 84 4.79 -7.10 7.84
C ALA A 84 4.09 -6.86 9.17
N ILE A 85 3.71 -5.62 9.44
CA ILE A 85 2.94 -5.23 10.62
C ILE A 85 1.51 -4.99 10.15
N LEU A 86 0.60 -5.82 10.63
CA LEU A 86 -0.77 -5.90 10.14
C LEU A 86 -1.76 -5.64 11.26
N LYS A 87 -2.83 -4.94 10.92
CA LYS A 87 -4.02 -4.84 11.75
C LYS A 87 -5.10 -5.74 11.18
N GLY A 88 -5.56 -6.70 11.98
CA GLY A 88 -6.59 -7.66 11.59
C GLY A 88 -7.99 -7.05 11.52
N PRO A 89 -8.98 -7.81 11.00
CA PRO A 89 -10.39 -7.44 11.05
C PRO A 89 -10.92 -7.23 12.48
N ASP A 90 -10.28 -7.85 13.47
CA ASP A 90 -10.54 -7.68 14.90
C ASP A 90 -9.92 -6.40 15.49
N ASN A 91 -9.31 -5.56 14.65
CA ASN A 91 -8.55 -4.37 15.02
C ASN A 91 -7.31 -4.64 15.89
N LYS A 92 -6.86 -5.89 16.04
CA LYS A 92 -5.62 -6.19 16.74
C LYS A 92 -4.43 -6.07 15.80
N GLU A 93 -3.38 -5.44 16.28
CA GLU A 93 -2.11 -5.33 15.57
C GLU A 93 -1.25 -6.55 15.89
N PHE A 94 -0.65 -7.13 14.86
CA PHE A 94 0.23 -8.28 14.98
C PHE A 94 1.37 -8.23 13.95
N LEU A 95 2.45 -8.93 14.28
CA LEU A 95 3.68 -8.94 13.51
C LEU A 95 3.77 -10.25 12.73
N GLN A 96 3.62 -10.18 11.41
CA GLN A 96 3.72 -11.35 10.54
C GLN A 96 5.13 -11.44 9.93
N ARG A 97 5.85 -12.51 10.26
CA ARG A 97 7.15 -12.81 9.64
C ARG A 97 6.94 -13.46 8.28
N PHE A 98 7.69 -13.01 7.27
CA PHE A 98 7.70 -13.64 5.95
C PHE A 98 8.82 -14.67 5.90
N LYS A 99 8.47 -15.94 6.14
CA LYS A 99 9.45 -17.02 6.35
C LYS A 99 10.07 -17.41 5.01
N ASN A 100 11.40 -17.38 4.94
CA ASN A 100 12.20 -17.82 3.79
C ASN A 100 11.82 -17.18 2.44
N ASN A 101 11.22 -15.99 2.46
CA ASN A 101 10.65 -15.34 1.27
C ASN A 101 9.69 -16.22 0.45
N ARG A 102 8.92 -17.09 1.12
CA ARG A 102 7.94 -18.00 0.52
C ARG A 102 6.55 -17.81 1.14
N ARG A 103 5.53 -18.33 0.47
CA ARG A 103 4.14 -18.39 0.94
C ARG A 103 4.09 -18.81 2.41
N THR A 104 3.70 -17.91 3.29
CA THR A 104 3.71 -18.10 4.74
C THR A 104 2.30 -17.94 5.29
N ALA A 105 1.80 -18.89 6.07
CA ALA A 105 0.49 -18.77 6.71
C ALA A 105 0.46 -17.59 7.69
N ILE A 106 -0.67 -16.87 7.72
CA ILE A 106 -0.88 -15.76 8.65
C ILE A 106 -1.38 -16.32 9.99
N GLU A 107 -0.68 -15.98 11.08
CA GLU A 107 -0.99 -16.51 12.40
C GLU A 107 -2.35 -15.99 12.89
N GLY A 108 -3.23 -16.89 13.34
CA GLY A 108 -4.59 -16.58 13.79
C GLY A 108 -5.63 -16.42 12.66
N TYR A 109 -5.23 -16.53 11.40
CA TYR A 109 -6.10 -16.37 10.23
C TYR A 109 -5.95 -17.56 9.28
N GLU A 110 -6.75 -18.61 9.53
CA GLU A 110 -6.74 -19.81 8.70
C GLU A 110 -7.12 -19.53 7.25
N GLY A 111 -6.36 -20.13 6.34
CA GLY A 111 -6.54 -19.98 4.90
C GLY A 111 -5.98 -18.67 4.31
N TYR A 112 -5.42 -17.79 5.14
CA TYR A 112 -4.74 -16.58 4.68
C TYR A 112 -3.23 -16.80 4.60
N TYR A 113 -2.62 -16.40 3.49
CA TYR A 113 -1.19 -16.56 3.27
C TYR A 113 -0.54 -15.25 2.82
N LEU A 114 0.62 -14.95 3.38
CA LEU A 114 1.48 -13.88 2.94
C LEU A 114 2.35 -14.36 1.77
N LEU A 115 2.16 -13.78 0.59
CA LEU A 115 2.85 -14.13 -0.65
C LEU A 115 4.09 -13.29 -0.89
N SER A 116 4.01 -11.98 -0.60
CA SER A 116 5.13 -11.07 -0.79
C SER A 116 5.11 -9.91 0.20
N VAL A 117 6.30 -9.41 0.55
CA VAL A 117 6.50 -8.22 1.38
C VAL A 117 7.46 -7.26 0.67
N LYS A 118 6.95 -6.10 0.25
CA LYS A 118 7.70 -4.95 -0.29
C LYS A 118 7.65 -3.80 0.73
N GLY A 119 8.32 -2.68 0.43
CA GLY A 119 8.46 -1.58 1.42
C GLY A 119 7.15 -0.89 1.83
N ARG A 120 6.17 -0.79 0.92
CA ARG A 120 4.88 -0.11 1.18
C ARG A 120 3.66 -0.93 0.78
N GLU A 121 3.89 -2.16 0.35
CA GLU A 121 2.92 -3.02 -0.28
C GLU A 121 3.19 -4.46 0.14
N ILE A 122 2.13 -5.21 0.40
CA ILE A 122 2.20 -6.66 0.58
C ILE A 122 1.12 -7.33 -0.26
N GLN A 123 1.31 -8.62 -0.52
CA GLN A 123 0.30 -9.44 -1.20
C GLN A 123 -0.15 -10.56 -0.26
N ILE A 124 -1.46 -10.61 -0.01
CA ILE A 124 -2.10 -11.62 0.83
C ILE A 124 -3.02 -12.46 -0.05
N GLU A 125 -2.88 -13.77 0.03
CA GLU A 125 -3.82 -14.73 -0.52
C GLU A 125 -4.99 -14.93 0.46
N TYR A 126 -6.20 -14.85 -0.06
CA TYR A 126 -7.46 -15.06 0.62
C TYR A 126 -7.93 -16.49 0.39
N PRO A 127 -8.67 -17.07 1.34
CA PRO A 127 -9.21 -18.41 1.17
C PRO A 127 -10.41 -18.44 0.23
N GLU A 128 -10.69 -19.61 -0.34
CA GLU A 128 -11.80 -19.84 -1.28
C GLU A 128 -13.19 -19.59 -0.67
N ASP A 129 -13.31 -19.76 0.65
CA ASP A 129 -14.57 -19.59 1.39
C ASP A 129 -14.92 -18.12 1.65
N ALA A 130 -13.92 -17.23 1.65
CA ALA A 130 -14.03 -15.79 1.86
C ALA A 130 -13.08 -15.01 0.94
N PRO A 131 -13.30 -15.01 -0.39
CA PRO A 131 -12.40 -14.36 -1.34
C PRO A 131 -12.47 -12.83 -1.25
N CYS A 132 -11.41 -12.17 -1.71
CA CYS A 132 -11.39 -10.72 -1.90
C CYS A 132 -12.35 -10.34 -3.03
N ARG A 133 -13.46 -9.67 -2.70
CA ARG A 133 -14.54 -9.27 -3.61
C ARG A 133 -14.70 -7.77 -3.72
N THR A 134 -14.33 -7.05 -2.66
CA THR A 134 -14.56 -5.62 -2.56
C THR A 134 -13.30 -4.94 -2.08
N SER A 135 -12.76 -4.07 -2.92
CA SER A 135 -11.63 -3.20 -2.58
C SER A 135 -12.04 -2.18 -1.52
N ASN A 136 -11.16 -1.94 -0.55
CA ASN A 136 -11.38 -1.03 0.57
C ASN A 136 -10.22 -0.04 0.66
N GLU A 137 -10.39 1.13 0.04
CA GLU A 137 -9.37 2.18 -0.01
C GLU A 137 -8.99 2.71 1.38
N LYS A 138 -9.95 2.77 2.32
CA LYS A 138 -9.70 3.25 3.69
C LYS A 138 -8.76 2.33 4.46
N LYS A 139 -8.78 1.04 4.15
CA LYS A 139 -7.89 0.02 4.73
C LYS A 139 -6.68 -0.28 3.84
N GLY A 140 -6.61 0.35 2.66
CA GLY A 140 -5.56 0.12 1.67
C GLY A 140 -5.65 -1.23 0.95
N VAL A 141 -6.82 -1.89 0.96
CA VAL A 141 -7.03 -3.21 0.34
C VAL A 141 -7.48 -3.02 -1.10
N LYS A 142 -6.74 -3.57 -2.05
CA LYS A 142 -7.13 -3.67 -3.45
C LYS A 142 -7.29 -5.14 -3.82
N CYS A 143 -8.51 -5.57 -4.09
CA CYS A 143 -8.79 -6.88 -4.65
C CYS A 143 -8.48 -6.86 -6.14
N ASP A 144 -7.96 -7.96 -6.66
CA ASP A 144 -7.84 -8.17 -8.10
C ASP A 144 -9.04 -8.96 -8.62
N ASP A 145 -9.61 -8.50 -9.74
CA ASP A 145 -10.83 -9.07 -10.31
C ASP A 145 -10.52 -10.35 -11.10
N GLY A 146 -10.17 -11.41 -10.38
CA GLY A 146 -9.85 -12.70 -10.99
C GLY A 146 -8.95 -13.59 -10.15
N GLU A 147 -8.23 -13.00 -9.20
CA GLU A 147 -7.25 -13.72 -8.39
C GLU A 147 -7.68 -13.77 -6.92
N MET A 148 -7.29 -14.84 -6.22
CA MET A 148 -7.56 -14.98 -4.78
C MET A 148 -6.64 -14.13 -3.92
N PHE A 149 -5.90 -13.16 -4.48
CA PHE A 149 -5.05 -12.30 -3.69
C PHE A 149 -5.58 -10.87 -3.61
N ALA A 150 -5.20 -10.22 -2.52
CA ALA A 150 -5.35 -8.79 -2.32
C ALA A 150 -3.98 -8.15 -2.21
N ILE A 151 -3.86 -6.97 -2.81
CA ILE A 151 -2.71 -6.09 -2.63
C ILE A 151 -3.06 -5.12 -1.51
N LEU A 152 -2.27 -5.13 -0.45
CA LEU A 152 -2.44 -4.21 0.67
C LEU A 152 -1.35 -3.14 0.60
N THR A 153 -1.79 -1.90 0.47
CA THR A 153 -0.93 -0.73 0.40
C THR A 153 -1.01 0.04 1.71
N LEU A 154 0.14 0.55 2.16
CA LEU A 154 0.23 1.34 3.37
C LEU A 154 -0.53 2.66 3.18
N THR A 155 -1.66 2.80 3.87
CA THR A 155 -2.49 4.00 3.87
C THR A 155 -1.72 5.13 4.56
N GLN A 156 -1.36 6.17 3.80
CA GLN A 156 -0.62 7.31 4.34
C GLN A 156 -1.52 8.10 5.30
N GLY A 157 -0.99 8.45 6.47
CA GLY A 157 -1.49 9.58 7.24
C GLY A 157 -1.13 10.89 6.55
N ARG A 158 -1.89 11.95 6.82
CA ARG A 158 -1.52 13.31 6.38
C ARG A 158 -0.23 13.70 7.09
N ALA A 159 0.71 14.29 6.36
CA ALA A 159 1.93 14.84 6.96
C ALA A 159 1.55 15.85 8.05
N LEU A 160 2.26 15.80 9.18
CA LEU A 160 2.14 16.85 10.18
C LEU A 160 2.59 18.17 9.54
N PRO A 161 1.87 19.28 9.78
CA PRO A 161 2.33 20.57 9.29
C PRO A 161 3.73 20.84 9.85
N PRO A 162 4.62 21.49 9.08
CA PRO A 162 5.93 21.86 9.59
C PRO A 162 5.74 22.66 10.89
N SER A 163 6.56 22.36 11.90
CA SER A 163 6.61 23.17 13.11
C SER A 163 6.80 24.63 12.70
N ARG A 164 5.94 25.54 13.19
CA ARG A 164 6.05 26.97 12.86
C ARG A 164 7.49 27.42 13.08
N PRO A 165 8.13 28.10 12.11
CA PRO A 165 9.47 28.62 12.32
C PRO A 165 9.43 29.50 13.57
N SER A 166 10.26 29.18 14.57
CA SER A 166 10.41 30.03 15.75
C SER A 166 10.77 31.42 15.23
N VAL A 167 9.92 32.41 15.49
CA VAL A 167 10.22 33.81 15.13
C VAL A 167 11.54 34.14 15.80
N ARG A 168 12.63 34.18 15.04
CA ARG A 168 13.90 34.74 15.49
C ARG A 168 13.57 36.19 15.86
N GLN A 169 13.50 36.48 17.15
CA GLN A 169 13.42 37.84 17.64
C GLN A 169 14.58 38.60 17.02
N LYS A 170 14.24 39.60 16.20
CA LYS A 170 15.20 40.46 15.53
C LYS A 170 16.02 41.13 16.63
N PRO A 171 17.34 40.91 16.71
CA PRO A 171 18.14 41.59 17.73
C PRO A 171 18.00 43.11 17.55
N PRO A 172 17.93 43.87 18.64
CA PRO A 172 17.75 45.32 18.56
C PRO A 172 18.88 45.95 17.74
N LYS A 173 18.52 46.89 16.86
CA LYS A 173 19.45 47.68 16.06
C LYS A 173 20.30 48.56 16.99
N GLY A 174 21.47 48.06 17.40
CA GLY A 174 22.53 48.87 17.99
C GLY A 174 23.17 49.74 16.90
N GLY A 175 23.26 51.04 17.17
CA GLY A 175 23.66 52.08 16.23
C GLY A 175 25.08 51.93 15.65
N GLU A 176 25.26 52.66 14.55
CA GLU A 176 26.50 52.85 13.80
C GLU A 176 27.71 53.09 14.70
N ASN A 177 28.71 52.21 14.61
CA ASN A 177 30.13 52.55 14.51
C ASN A 177 30.98 51.26 14.53
N ALA A 178 31.27 50.70 13.34
CA ALA A 178 32.47 49.89 13.12
C ALA A 178 32.64 49.60 11.62
N ARG A 179 33.47 50.40 10.96
CA ARG A 179 34.02 50.11 9.63
C ARG A 179 35.02 48.94 9.72
N LYS A 180 35.10 48.18 8.62
CA LYS A 180 36.13 47.22 8.18
C LYS A 180 35.88 45.72 8.45
N GLY A 181 35.99 44.95 7.37
CA GLY A 181 36.40 43.55 7.38
C GLY A 181 35.31 42.59 6.94
N GLY A 182 35.39 42.13 5.69
CA GLY A 182 34.57 41.06 5.16
C GLY A 182 34.77 39.72 5.88
N ASN A 183 33.95 38.75 5.46
CA ASN A 183 33.91 37.36 5.88
C ASN A 183 33.00 37.10 7.12
N GLN A 184 31.70 36.92 6.87
CA GLN A 184 30.73 36.49 7.88
C GLN A 184 30.93 34.99 8.20
N ARG A 185 31.95 34.76 9.04
CA ARG A 185 31.91 34.01 10.29
C ARG A 185 31.25 32.63 10.24
N LYS A 186 32.11 31.62 10.04
CA LYS A 186 32.10 30.38 10.85
C LYS A 186 31.64 30.75 12.26
N THR A 187 30.49 30.24 12.69
CA THR A 187 30.09 30.31 14.09
C THR A 187 31.25 29.75 14.89
N LYS A 188 31.94 30.60 15.67
CA LYS A 188 33.03 30.15 16.54
C LYS A 188 32.43 29.09 17.45
N PHE A 189 32.87 27.84 17.29
CA PHE A 189 32.60 26.79 18.26
C PHE A 189 33.24 27.26 19.57
N ASN A 190 32.44 27.77 20.49
CA ASN A 190 32.90 28.09 21.83
C ASN A 190 32.95 26.75 22.57
N ARG A 191 34.15 26.18 22.69
CA ARG A 191 34.39 24.97 23.47
C ARG A 191 33.90 25.22 24.90
N LYS A 192 32.91 24.45 25.35
CA LYS A 192 32.51 24.42 26.75
C LYS A 192 33.59 23.65 27.51
N VAL A 193 34.32 24.35 28.36
CA VAL A 193 35.33 23.76 29.25
C VAL A 193 34.63 23.39 30.56
N ILE A 194 34.88 22.19 31.08
CA ILE A 194 34.36 21.77 32.38
C ILE A 194 35.28 22.36 33.45
N GLU A 195 34.75 23.27 34.26
CA GLU A 195 35.49 23.85 35.39
C GLU A 195 35.64 22.82 36.52
N GLU A 196 36.70 22.94 37.31
CA GLU A 196 37.07 21.93 38.32
C GLU A 196 36.00 21.73 39.42
N HIS A 197 35.16 22.74 39.67
CA HIS A 197 34.04 22.65 40.60
C HIS A 197 32.79 21.94 40.04
N GLU A 198 32.72 21.74 38.71
CA GLU A 198 31.66 20.98 38.05
C GLU A 198 31.96 19.47 38.00
N VAL A 199 33.13 19.06 38.53
CA VAL A 199 33.61 17.68 38.52
C VAL A 199 33.10 16.93 39.76
N PRO A 200 32.27 15.88 39.59
CA PRO A 200 31.83 15.04 40.71
C PRO A 200 33.01 14.36 41.42
N PRO A 201 32.90 14.09 42.74
CA PRO A 201 33.94 13.41 43.49
C PRO A 201 34.24 12.02 42.91
N GLY A 202 35.53 11.69 42.74
CA GLY A 202 35.98 10.43 42.13
C GLY A 202 36.11 10.45 40.60
N MET A 203 35.83 11.58 39.94
CA MET A 203 36.05 11.79 38.51
C MET A 203 37.18 12.79 38.26
N ARG A 204 37.83 12.69 37.09
CA ARG A 204 38.78 13.69 36.57
C ARG A 204 38.43 14.09 35.14
N VAL A 205 38.76 15.32 34.77
CA VAL A 205 38.54 15.84 33.41
C VAL A 205 39.69 15.41 32.48
N VAL A 206 39.37 14.88 31.31
CA VAL A 206 40.31 14.61 30.22
C VAL A 206 39.98 15.54 29.05
N HIS A 207 40.94 16.39 28.69
CA HIS A 207 40.80 17.37 27.63
C HIS A 207 41.07 16.71 26.27
N THR A 208 40.04 16.55 25.43
CA THR A 208 40.17 15.97 24.10
C THR A 208 39.87 17.02 23.01
N PRO A 209 40.36 16.85 21.77
CA PRO A 209 40.05 17.79 20.67
C PRO A 209 38.55 17.88 20.33
N PHE A 210 37.75 16.92 20.80
CA PHE A 210 36.29 16.91 20.64
C PHE A 210 35.53 17.49 21.85
N GLY A 211 36.24 17.94 22.89
CA GLY A 211 35.66 18.45 24.14
C GLY A 211 36.17 17.71 25.38
N ASP A 212 35.68 18.13 26.54
CA ASP A 212 36.10 17.60 27.82
C ASP A 212 35.26 16.37 28.20
N ARG A 213 35.90 15.35 28.80
CA ARG A 213 35.24 14.12 29.26
C ARG A 213 35.59 13.83 30.71
N LEU A 214 34.64 13.31 31.49
CA LEU A 214 34.86 12.84 32.85
C LEU A 214 35.27 11.36 32.85
N VAL A 215 36.35 11.03 33.54
CA VAL A 215 36.88 9.66 33.67
C VAL A 215 37.07 9.34 35.14
N PRO A 216 36.76 8.11 35.61
CA PRO A 216 37.01 7.72 37.00
C PRO A 216 38.49 7.82 37.37
N ILE A 217 38.78 8.28 38.58
CA ILE A 217 40.11 8.21 39.19
C ILE A 217 40.31 6.75 39.62
N LYS A 218 41.31 6.08 39.03
CA LYS A 218 41.74 4.75 39.45
C LYS A 218 42.62 4.85 40.70
#